data_AF-A0A9N7NC63-F1
#
_entry.id   AF-A0A9N7NC63-F1
#
_cell.length_a   1.000
_cell.length_b   1.000
_cell.length_c   1.000
_cell.angle_alpha   90.00
_cell.angle_beta   90.00
_cell.angle_gamma   90.00
#
_symmetry.space_group_name_H-M   'P 1'
#
loop_
_entity.id
_entity.type
_entity.pdbx_description
1 polymer ?
#
loop_
_entity_poly.entity_id
_entity_poly.type
_entity_poly.pdbx_seq_one_letter_code
_entity_poly.pdbx_strand_id
1 'polypeptide(L)'
;MIKAYPSSRLNKGPASKKMAPAFSWLKTDETAKEALLRILTERPSVVLPPPLHRLPLRAGNVVEIAGPSPSAKTLILTQAAISCILPKECNAVQYGGLERNVFYIDLDCRFDAVSFSRALESRINGANGKICCMKRNEKEYHKELFVSCMRRFMYTRCYNSFEFLATLKALHYQILRDKEKQGTTAYMLIIDSIGAFYWMDRALSSSSAGTNNRKSLSLQTITEAIVREIQRLLQVHPMLVLAAKSATFGDKQSASEVMRNSGKWADEQSLDSCGPRSVMSHKDYMPSVWQSFVTHRVLLRPSDSESKYHNRPAFTTQWLSPPLTFSDGFTIHDV
;
A
#
# COMPACT_ATOMS: atom_id res chain seq x y z
N MET A 1 86.22 11.91 41.68
CA MET A 1 85.47 12.68 42.69
C MET A 1 84.41 13.51 41.97
N ILE A 2 83.34 12.88 41.48
CA ILE A 2 82.05 12.52 42.12
C ILE A 2 81.15 13.75 42.34
N LYS A 3 80.12 13.79 41.48
CA LYS A 3 79.06 14.79 41.31
C LYS A 3 77.98 14.68 42.40
N ALA A 4 77.36 15.82 42.70
CA ALA A 4 76.14 15.95 43.49
C ALA A 4 74.89 15.42 42.75
N TYR A 5 73.84 15.03 43.51
CA TYR A 5 72.40 15.35 43.32
C TYR A 5 71.54 14.67 44.43
N PRO A 6 70.25 15.05 44.63
CA PRO A 6 69.59 15.09 45.94
C PRO A 6 68.59 13.94 46.16
N SER A 7 68.23 13.71 47.42
CA SER A 7 67.24 12.73 47.86
C SER A 7 65.80 13.14 47.53
N SER A 8 65.20 12.35 46.64
CA SER A 8 63.79 12.05 46.31
C SER A 8 62.63 12.77 47.05
N ARG A 9 61.73 13.32 46.22
CA ARG A 9 60.33 13.64 46.51
C ARG A 9 59.51 12.36 46.73
N LEU A 10 58.61 12.41 47.72
CA LEU A 10 57.51 11.47 47.92
C LEU A 10 56.56 11.45 46.71
N ASN A 11 56.37 10.26 46.14
CA ASN A 11 55.44 9.99 45.04
C ASN A 11 53.99 10.22 45.48
N LYS A 12 53.29 11.13 44.80
CA LYS A 12 51.83 11.17 44.77
C LYS A 12 51.34 9.94 43.99
N GLY A 13 50.54 9.09 44.64
CA GLY A 13 49.85 7.97 44.01
C GLY A 13 48.95 8.43 42.84
N PRO A 14 48.65 7.54 41.88
CA PRO A 14 47.91 7.90 40.69
C PRO A 14 46.48 8.32 41.07
N ALA A 15 46.07 9.47 40.56
CA ALA A 15 44.72 9.96 40.65
C ALA A 15 43.73 8.87 40.19
N SER A 16 42.72 8.63 41.02
CA SER A 16 41.51 7.89 40.66
C SER A 16 40.98 8.42 39.32
N LYS A 17 41.24 7.67 38.24
CA LYS A 17 40.54 7.86 36.96
C LYS A 17 39.09 7.55 37.23
N LYS A 18 38.25 8.58 37.39
CA LYS A 18 36.79 8.44 37.27
C LYS A 18 36.53 7.65 35.97
N MET A 19 36.05 6.42 36.10
CA MET A 19 35.55 5.66 34.97
C MET A 19 34.46 6.51 34.32
N ALA A 20 34.68 6.94 33.07
CA ALA A 20 33.61 7.50 32.28
C ALA A 20 32.46 6.47 32.28
N PRO A 21 31.21 6.88 32.55
CA PRO A 21 30.10 5.95 32.57
C PRO A 21 30.04 5.24 31.21
N ALA A 22 29.87 3.92 31.21
CA ALA A 22 29.89 3.06 30.03
C ALA A 22 28.82 3.41 28.96
N PHE A 23 28.02 4.46 29.19
CA PHE A 23 27.00 5.01 28.32
C PHE A 23 27.38 6.36 27.69
N SER A 24 28.58 6.91 27.95
CA SER A 24 29.01 8.19 27.36
C SER A 24 29.20 8.16 25.84
N TRP A 25 29.24 6.96 25.23
CA TRP A 25 29.23 6.76 23.78
C TRP A 25 27.82 6.72 23.19
N LEU A 26 26.79 6.51 24.02
CA LEU A 26 25.39 6.44 23.61
C LEU A 26 24.79 7.85 23.73
N LYS A 27 24.95 8.67 22.70
CA LYS A 27 24.18 9.91 22.59
C LYS A 27 22.74 9.57 22.24
N THR A 28 21.79 10.13 22.98
CA THR A 28 20.38 10.12 22.59
C THR A 28 20.21 11.14 21.47
N ASP A 29 20.00 10.67 20.23
CA ASP A 29 19.84 11.53 19.06
C ASP A 29 18.50 12.28 19.05
N GLU A 30 17.43 11.66 19.55
CA GLU A 30 16.10 12.28 19.73
C GLU A 30 15.37 11.63 20.92
N THR A 31 14.50 12.39 21.60
CA THR A 31 13.56 11.82 22.58
C THR A 31 12.39 11.14 21.89
N ALA A 32 11.74 10.17 22.55
CA ALA A 32 10.54 9.51 22.00
C ALA A 32 9.41 10.51 21.65
N LYS A 33 9.28 11.60 22.43
CA LYS A 33 8.32 12.67 22.16
C LYS A 33 8.64 13.43 20.87
N GLU A 34 9.91 13.82 20.68
CA GLU A 34 10.37 14.49 19.46
C GLU A 34 10.22 13.59 18.23
N ALA A 35 10.58 12.31 18.36
CA ALA A 35 10.40 11.32 17.31
C ALA A 35 8.91 11.19 16.92
N LEU A 36 8.01 11.06 17.89
CA LEU A 36 6.57 10.97 17.63
C LEU A 36 6.02 12.24 16.99
N LEU A 37 6.38 13.42 17.50
CA LEU A 37 5.92 14.69 16.96
C LEU A 37 6.39 14.89 15.51
N ARG A 38 7.65 14.56 15.22
CA ARG A 38 8.22 14.58 13.87
C ARG A 38 7.47 13.61 12.94
N ILE A 39 7.26 12.36 13.36
CA ILE A 39 6.53 11.36 12.57
C ILE A 39 5.10 11.82 12.26
N LEU A 40 4.37 12.32 13.26
CA LEU A 40 2.98 12.77 13.08
C LEU A 40 2.87 14.00 12.17
N THR A 41 3.89 14.87 12.18
CA THR A 41 3.93 16.08 11.36
C THR A 41 4.36 15.79 9.92
N GLU A 42 5.42 15.00 9.74
CA GLU A 42 5.97 14.66 8.41
C GLU A 42 5.06 13.68 7.65
N ARG A 43 4.39 12.78 8.38
CA ARG A 43 3.59 11.67 7.86
C ARG A 43 2.16 11.71 8.41
N PRO A 44 1.36 12.74 8.05
CA PRO A 44 -0.01 12.84 8.53
C PRO A 44 -0.83 11.62 8.09
N SER A 45 -1.75 11.16 8.91
CA SER A 45 -2.71 10.12 8.53
C SER A 45 -3.70 10.68 7.50
N VAL A 46 -3.97 9.93 6.43
CA VAL A 46 -5.08 10.26 5.51
C VAL A 46 -6.38 9.75 6.10
N VAL A 47 -7.46 10.52 5.99
CA VAL A 47 -8.80 9.97 6.14
C VAL A 47 -9.11 9.20 4.86
N LEU A 48 -8.83 7.90 4.87
CA LEU A 48 -9.09 7.02 3.72
C LEU A 48 -10.57 6.64 3.64
N PRO A 49 -11.09 6.29 2.46
CA PRO A 49 -12.47 5.82 2.31
C PRO A 49 -12.70 4.47 3.02
N PRO A 50 -13.95 4.09 3.31
CA PRO A 50 -14.28 2.70 3.66
C PRO A 50 -13.75 1.69 2.64
N PRO A 51 -13.18 0.54 3.11
CA PRO A 51 -13.00 0.12 4.51
C PRO A 51 -11.73 0.63 5.20
N LEU A 52 -10.87 1.36 4.49
CA LEU A 52 -9.54 1.75 4.95
C LEU A 52 -9.55 2.76 6.10
N HIS A 53 -10.65 3.49 6.32
CA HIS A 53 -10.83 4.44 7.43
C HIS A 53 -10.68 3.83 8.83
N ARG A 54 -10.78 2.51 8.97
CA ARG A 54 -10.76 1.82 10.27
C ARG A 54 -9.38 1.77 10.92
N LEU A 55 -8.31 1.91 10.14
CA LEU A 55 -6.94 1.86 10.63
C LEU A 55 -6.23 3.19 10.33
N PRO A 56 -5.36 3.67 11.23
CA PRO A 56 -4.58 4.89 11.03
C PRO A 56 -3.43 4.64 10.06
N LEU A 57 -3.75 4.36 8.79
CA LEU A 57 -2.80 4.09 7.73
C LEU A 57 -1.99 5.36 7.42
N ARG A 58 -0.67 5.18 7.31
CA ARG A 58 0.30 6.28 7.14
C ARG A 58 1.43 5.89 6.20
N ALA A 59 2.25 6.87 5.84
CA ALA A 59 3.47 6.63 5.08
C ALA A 59 4.36 5.58 5.76
N GLY A 60 4.84 4.62 4.96
CA GLY A 60 5.55 3.42 5.39
C GLY A 60 4.65 2.18 5.53
N ASN A 61 3.33 2.31 5.52
CA ASN A 61 2.44 1.15 5.42
C ASN A 61 2.32 0.68 3.96
N VAL A 62 2.21 -0.64 3.80
CA VAL A 62 1.96 -1.32 2.54
C VAL A 62 0.67 -2.10 2.71
N VAL A 63 -0.37 -1.63 2.04
CA VAL A 63 -1.73 -2.16 2.17
C VAL A 63 -2.08 -2.94 0.90
N GLU A 64 -2.35 -4.22 1.07
CA GLU A 64 -2.86 -5.08 0.01
C GLU A 64 -4.39 -5.19 0.12
N ILE A 65 -5.08 -4.79 -0.94
CA ILE A 65 -6.53 -4.90 -1.09
C ILE A 65 -6.80 -6.10 -2.00
N ALA A 66 -7.04 -7.25 -1.38
CA ALA A 66 -7.34 -8.50 -2.05
C ALA A 66 -8.85 -8.69 -2.23
N GLY A 67 -9.28 -9.34 -3.30
CA GLY A 67 -10.68 -9.72 -3.47
C GLY A 67 -10.98 -10.25 -4.87
N PRO A 68 -12.06 -11.03 -5.06
CA PRO A 68 -12.45 -11.51 -6.37
C PRO A 68 -12.86 -10.33 -7.26
N SER A 69 -12.82 -10.48 -8.58
CA SER A 69 -13.51 -9.53 -9.46
C SER A 69 -14.99 -9.90 -9.50
N PRO A 70 -15.96 -8.97 -9.31
CA PRO A 70 -15.86 -7.51 -9.19
C PRO A 70 -16.04 -6.95 -7.75
N SER A 71 -15.00 -7.00 -6.90
CA SER A 71 -15.09 -6.48 -5.50
C SER A 71 -14.71 -5.01 -5.31
N ALA A 72 -14.86 -4.17 -6.35
CA ALA A 72 -14.64 -2.73 -6.30
C ALA A 72 -13.27 -2.22 -5.77
N LYS A 73 -12.22 -3.04 -5.89
CA LYS A 73 -10.84 -2.71 -5.49
C LYS A 73 -10.36 -1.39 -6.11
N THR A 74 -10.46 -1.27 -7.43
CA THR A 74 -10.06 -0.07 -8.19
C THR A 74 -10.81 1.16 -7.73
N LEU A 75 -12.10 1.04 -7.39
CA LEU A 75 -12.88 2.19 -6.91
C LEU A 75 -12.44 2.66 -5.52
N ILE A 76 -12.08 1.75 -4.62
CA ILE A 76 -11.48 2.11 -3.33
C ILE A 76 -10.13 2.83 -3.55
N LEU A 77 -9.30 2.34 -4.48
CA LEU A 77 -8.05 3.00 -4.86
C LEU A 77 -8.30 4.40 -5.42
N THR A 78 -9.28 4.57 -6.30
CA THR A 78 -9.71 5.86 -6.86
C THR A 78 -10.14 6.83 -5.75
N GLN A 79 -10.98 6.39 -4.82
CA GLN A 79 -11.45 7.25 -3.73
C GLN A 79 -10.32 7.61 -2.75
N ALA A 80 -9.36 6.70 -2.52
CA ALA A 80 -8.17 6.98 -1.73
C ALA A 80 -7.26 8.01 -2.42
N ALA A 81 -7.06 7.89 -3.73
CA ALA A 81 -6.32 8.86 -4.53
C ALA A 81 -6.98 10.24 -4.48
N ILE A 82 -8.31 10.32 -4.68
CA ILE A 82 -9.08 11.57 -4.62
C ILE A 82 -8.93 12.23 -3.23
N SER A 83 -9.06 11.44 -2.17
CA SER A 83 -8.88 11.94 -0.79
C SER A 83 -7.46 12.46 -0.55
N CYS A 84 -6.45 11.92 -1.21
CA CYS A 84 -5.07 12.41 -1.09
C CYS A 84 -4.83 13.70 -1.89
N ILE A 85 -5.32 13.79 -3.13
CA ILE A 85 -5.06 14.93 -4.01
C ILE A 85 -5.90 16.16 -3.69
N LEU A 86 -7.10 16.01 -3.10
CA LEU A 86 -7.94 17.14 -2.69
C LEU A 86 -7.24 17.97 -1.60
N PRO A 87 -7.45 19.31 -1.56
CA PRO A 87 -6.92 20.12 -0.46
C PRO A 87 -7.62 19.79 0.87
N LYS A 88 -7.01 20.20 1.98
CA LYS A 88 -7.68 20.15 3.30
C LYS A 88 -8.85 21.14 3.34
N GLU A 89 -8.50 22.39 3.05
CA GLU A 89 -9.40 23.54 3.05
C GLU A 89 -9.03 24.45 1.88
N CYS A 90 -10.03 25.03 1.23
CA CYS A 90 -9.81 26.11 0.27
C CYS A 90 -11.00 27.07 0.33
N ASN A 91 -10.73 28.38 0.45
CA ASN A 91 -11.75 29.43 0.55
C ASN A 91 -12.83 29.16 1.62
N ALA A 92 -12.41 28.76 2.83
CA ALA A 92 -13.28 28.40 3.95
C ALA A 92 -14.14 27.13 3.75
N VAL A 93 -13.98 26.41 2.63
CA VAL A 93 -14.60 25.09 2.43
C VAL A 93 -13.63 23.99 2.82
N GLN A 94 -14.08 23.08 3.69
CA GLN A 94 -13.35 21.89 4.08
C GLN A 94 -13.60 20.75 3.10
N TYR A 95 -12.61 20.42 2.27
CA TYR A 95 -12.65 19.26 1.37
C TYR A 95 -12.11 17.99 2.06
N GLY A 96 -11.33 18.14 3.13
CA GLY A 96 -10.86 17.05 3.97
C GLY A 96 -9.79 16.16 3.32
N GLY A 97 -9.14 16.64 2.26
CA GLY A 97 -8.03 15.92 1.62
C GLY A 97 -6.66 16.23 2.23
N LEU A 98 -5.57 15.85 1.55
CA LEU A 98 -4.19 16.09 2.04
C LEU A 98 -3.38 17.08 1.22
N GLU A 99 -3.85 17.43 0.03
CA GLU A 99 -3.11 18.25 -0.92
C GLU A 99 -1.75 17.65 -1.31
N ARG A 100 -1.66 16.34 -1.51
CA ARG A 100 -0.39 15.66 -1.79
C ARG A 100 -0.41 14.84 -3.08
N ASN A 101 0.78 14.60 -3.63
CA ASN A 101 0.94 13.90 -4.88
C ASN A 101 0.69 12.39 -4.71
N VAL A 102 0.00 11.82 -5.69
CA VAL A 102 -0.32 10.40 -5.81
C VAL A 102 0.30 9.87 -7.09
N PHE A 103 1.02 8.76 -6.99
CA PHE A 103 1.52 8.01 -8.13
C PHE A 103 0.67 6.77 -8.33
N TYR A 104 -0.02 6.69 -9.46
CA TYR A 104 -0.87 5.57 -9.84
C TYR A 104 -0.18 4.76 -10.94
N ILE A 105 0.21 3.53 -10.62
CA ILE A 105 0.78 2.59 -11.56
C ILE A 105 -0.28 1.56 -11.95
N ASP A 106 -0.75 1.63 -13.18
CA ASP A 106 -1.73 0.76 -13.78
C ASP A 106 -1.04 -0.40 -14.51
N LEU A 107 -1.15 -1.59 -13.94
CA LEU A 107 -0.56 -2.83 -14.44
C LEU A 107 -1.59 -3.69 -15.20
N ASP A 108 -2.88 -3.50 -14.93
CA ASP A 108 -3.97 -4.22 -15.61
C ASP A 108 -4.54 -3.45 -16.82
N CYS A 109 -4.08 -2.21 -17.06
CA CYS A 109 -4.57 -1.33 -18.11
C CYS A 109 -6.08 -1.03 -18.03
N ARG A 110 -6.62 -0.99 -16.80
CA ARG A 110 -8.07 -0.82 -16.54
C ARG A 110 -8.43 0.54 -15.96
N PHE A 111 -7.47 1.44 -15.81
CA PHE A 111 -7.76 2.78 -15.30
C PHE A 111 -8.66 3.57 -16.27
N ASP A 112 -9.81 4.02 -15.77
CA ASP A 112 -10.74 4.89 -16.48
C ASP A 112 -10.58 6.34 -16.00
N ALA A 113 -9.91 7.16 -16.82
CA ALA A 113 -9.69 8.57 -16.52
C ALA A 113 -10.99 9.39 -16.45
N VAL A 114 -12.03 8.99 -17.19
CA VAL A 114 -13.32 9.69 -17.20
C VAL A 114 -14.10 9.39 -15.93
N SER A 115 -14.11 8.12 -15.49
CA SER A 115 -14.70 7.76 -14.20
C SER A 115 -13.95 8.42 -13.04
N PHE A 116 -12.62 8.50 -13.10
CA PHE A 116 -11.81 9.23 -12.12
C PHE A 116 -12.17 10.73 -12.09
N SER A 117 -12.28 11.39 -13.24
CA SER A 117 -12.60 12.82 -13.30
C SER A 117 -13.99 13.12 -12.76
N ARG A 118 -15.00 12.31 -13.11
CA ARG A 118 -16.36 12.46 -12.58
C ARG A 118 -16.41 12.28 -11.06
N ALA A 119 -15.71 11.27 -10.54
CA ALA A 119 -15.61 11.04 -9.10
C ALA A 119 -14.97 12.23 -8.37
N LEU A 120 -13.91 12.82 -8.94
CA LEU A 120 -13.28 14.02 -8.39
C LEU A 120 -14.22 15.24 -8.43
N GLU A 121 -14.87 15.49 -9.56
CA GLU A 121 -15.83 16.59 -9.72
C GLU A 121 -16.98 16.49 -8.71
N SER A 122 -17.54 15.30 -8.53
CA SER A 122 -18.59 15.05 -7.54
C SER A 122 -18.14 15.32 -6.12
N ARG A 123 -16.91 14.95 -5.76
CA ARG A 123 -16.34 15.26 -4.43
C ARG A 123 -16.16 16.76 -4.23
N ILE A 124 -15.74 17.50 -5.26
CA ILE A 124 -15.62 18.96 -5.21
C ILE A 124 -17.02 19.61 -5.07
N ASN A 125 -17.99 19.18 -5.87
CA ASN A 125 -19.34 19.73 -5.87
C ASN A 125 -20.11 19.42 -4.57
N GLY A 126 -19.95 18.20 -4.05
CA GLY A 126 -20.60 17.76 -2.81
C GLY A 126 -20.12 18.47 -1.55
N ALA A 127 -18.87 18.95 -1.52
CA ALA A 127 -18.35 19.76 -0.42
C ALA A 127 -18.95 21.19 -0.44
N ASN A 128 -19.11 21.78 -1.63
CA ASN A 128 -19.63 23.13 -1.81
C ASN A 128 -21.15 23.21 -1.67
N GLY A 129 -21.89 22.13 -1.97
CA GLY A 129 -23.35 22.06 -1.81
C GLY A 129 -23.86 22.28 -0.38
N LYS A 130 -22.97 22.33 0.63
CA LYS A 130 -23.30 22.68 2.03
C LYS A 130 -23.31 24.18 2.32
N ILE A 131 -22.80 25.02 1.41
CA ILE A 131 -22.78 26.48 1.54
C ILE A 131 -23.73 27.05 0.48
N CYS A 132 -24.99 27.26 0.87
CA CYS A 132 -26.02 27.88 0.03
C CYS A 132 -25.72 29.37 -0.20
N CYS A 133 -25.32 29.80 -1.41
CA CYS A 133 -25.71 31.05 -2.11
C CYS A 133 -24.81 31.33 -3.35
N MET A 134 -25.28 31.03 -4.56
CA MET A 134 -24.45 30.93 -5.78
C MET A 134 -24.11 32.26 -6.48
N LYS A 135 -22.86 32.42 -6.95
CA LYS A 135 -22.37 33.50 -7.84
C LYS A 135 -21.64 32.93 -9.07
N ARG A 136 -21.64 33.67 -10.20
CA ARG A 136 -21.02 33.27 -11.50
C ARG A 136 -19.53 32.90 -11.42
N ASN A 137 -18.77 33.44 -10.47
CA ASN A 137 -17.33 33.20 -10.33
C ASN A 137 -16.97 31.78 -9.81
N GLU A 138 -17.94 31.00 -9.32
CA GLU A 138 -17.67 29.65 -8.79
C GLU A 138 -17.26 28.65 -9.87
N LYS A 139 -17.84 28.69 -11.08
CA LYS A 139 -17.52 27.68 -12.11
C LYS A 139 -16.05 27.71 -12.55
N GLU A 140 -15.48 28.90 -12.64
CA GLU A 140 -14.06 29.08 -12.97
C GLU A 140 -13.18 28.58 -11.82
N TYR A 141 -13.56 28.88 -10.59
CA TYR A 141 -12.88 28.38 -9.39
C TYR A 141 -12.90 26.84 -9.28
N HIS A 142 -14.06 26.20 -9.50
CA HIS A 142 -14.17 24.73 -9.51
C HIS A 142 -13.23 24.11 -10.55
N LYS A 143 -13.12 24.76 -11.71
CA LYS A 143 -12.22 24.32 -12.78
C LYS A 143 -10.76 24.47 -12.36
N GLU A 144 -10.37 25.57 -11.74
CA GLU A 144 -9.01 25.77 -11.22
C GLU A 144 -8.65 24.75 -10.14
N LEU A 145 -9.56 24.50 -9.19
CA LEU A 145 -9.39 23.51 -8.14
C LEU A 145 -9.27 22.10 -8.73
N PHE A 146 -10.12 21.75 -9.68
CA PHE A 146 -10.06 20.47 -10.39
C PHE A 146 -8.70 20.29 -11.08
N VAL A 147 -8.25 21.29 -11.84
CA VAL A 147 -6.95 21.26 -12.54
C VAL A 147 -5.80 21.14 -11.53
N SER A 148 -5.87 21.87 -10.41
CA SER A 148 -4.88 21.77 -9.33
C SER A 148 -4.83 20.36 -8.74
N CYS A 149 -5.98 19.73 -8.48
CA CYS A 149 -6.03 18.35 -7.99
C CYS A 149 -5.50 17.34 -9.02
N MET A 150 -5.87 17.49 -10.31
CA MET A 150 -5.39 16.63 -11.38
C MET A 150 -3.87 16.74 -11.58
N ARG A 151 -3.26 17.90 -11.36
CA ARG A 151 -1.79 18.08 -11.41
C ARG A 151 -1.05 17.26 -10.35
N ARG A 152 -1.70 16.94 -9.23
CA ARG A 152 -1.16 16.09 -8.16
C ARG A 152 -1.36 14.59 -8.42
N PHE A 153 -2.13 14.21 -9.44
CA PHE A 153 -2.38 12.82 -9.81
C PHE A 153 -1.49 12.40 -10.97
N MET A 154 -0.48 11.57 -10.70
CA MET A 154 0.47 11.10 -11.70
C MET A 154 0.12 9.67 -12.09
N TYR A 155 -0.14 9.45 -13.37
CA TYR A 155 -0.51 8.16 -13.92
C TYR A 155 0.63 7.56 -14.75
N THR A 156 0.92 6.27 -14.57
CA THR A 156 1.82 5.50 -15.45
C THR A 156 1.21 4.14 -15.70
N ARG A 157 1.24 3.71 -16.96
CA ARG A 157 0.82 2.38 -17.38
C ARG A 157 2.05 1.53 -17.68
N CYS A 158 2.02 0.27 -17.26
CA CYS A 158 3.05 -0.70 -17.58
C CYS A 158 2.41 -1.95 -18.20
N TYR A 159 3.07 -2.55 -19.19
CA TYR A 159 2.57 -3.72 -19.92
C TYR A 159 3.27 -5.03 -19.52
N ASN A 160 4.33 -4.96 -18.72
CA ASN A 160 5.05 -6.12 -18.20
C ASN A 160 5.86 -5.74 -16.94
N SER A 161 6.39 -6.76 -16.25
CA SER A 161 7.18 -6.58 -15.02
C SER A 161 8.47 -5.79 -15.21
N PHE A 162 9.04 -5.76 -16.41
CA PHE A 162 10.25 -4.98 -16.69
C PHE A 162 9.96 -3.49 -16.77
N GLU A 163 8.88 -3.10 -17.47
CA GLU A 163 8.40 -1.71 -17.49
C GLU A 163 7.99 -1.22 -16.11
N PHE A 164 7.35 -2.10 -15.33
CA PHE A 164 7.01 -1.77 -13.94
C PHE A 164 8.27 -1.53 -13.11
N LEU A 165 9.27 -2.40 -13.21
CA LEU A 165 10.54 -2.24 -12.50
C LEU A 165 11.30 -0.97 -12.96
N ALA A 166 11.29 -0.68 -14.26
CA ALA A 166 11.90 0.54 -14.81
C ALA A 166 11.18 1.80 -14.30
N THR A 167 9.84 1.78 -14.24
CA THR A 167 9.03 2.86 -13.68
C THR A 167 9.40 3.10 -12.22
N LEU A 168 9.50 2.06 -11.40
CA LEU A 168 9.90 2.18 -9.99
C LEU A 168 11.29 2.81 -9.82
N LYS A 169 12.25 2.42 -10.68
CA LYS A 169 13.61 3.00 -10.67
C LYS A 169 13.63 4.48 -11.07
N ALA A 170 12.82 4.85 -12.06
CA ALA A 170 12.70 6.24 -12.51
C ALA A 170 11.91 7.12 -11.54
N LEU A 171 11.08 6.52 -10.69
CA LEU A 171 10.13 7.20 -9.83
C LEU A 171 10.81 8.18 -8.84
N HIS A 172 11.98 7.84 -8.33
CA HIS A 172 12.77 8.73 -7.47
C HIS A 172 13.02 10.09 -8.13
N TYR A 173 13.44 10.10 -9.40
CA TYR A 173 13.72 11.32 -10.14
C TYR A 173 12.44 12.09 -10.48
N GLN A 174 11.33 11.39 -10.75
CA GLN A 174 10.04 12.04 -10.98
C GLN A 174 9.59 12.80 -9.72
N ILE A 175 9.66 12.15 -8.55
CA ILE A 175 9.33 12.77 -7.25
C ILE A 175 10.17 14.02 -7.00
N LEU A 176 11.49 13.97 -7.25
CA LEU A 176 12.36 15.13 -7.07
C LEU A 176 11.98 16.30 -7.99
N ARG A 177 11.74 16.02 -9.28
CA ARG A 177 11.34 17.04 -10.26
C ARG A 177 10.01 17.70 -9.89
N ASP A 178 9.05 16.94 -9.37
CA ASP A 178 7.76 17.52 -8.99
C ASP A 178 7.83 18.28 -7.68
N LYS A 179 8.69 17.86 -6.75
CA LYS A 179 8.98 18.63 -5.53
C LYS A 179 9.55 20.00 -5.87
N GLU A 180 10.45 20.11 -6.86
CA GLU A 180 11.00 21.39 -7.32
C GLU A 180 9.96 22.28 -8.00
N LYS A 181 9.06 21.69 -8.80
CA LYS A 181 8.07 22.45 -9.57
C LYS A 181 6.86 22.90 -8.77
N GLN A 182 6.37 22.05 -7.87
CA GLN A 182 5.07 22.22 -7.20
C GLN A 182 5.20 22.42 -5.69
N GLY A 183 6.37 22.17 -5.09
CA GLY A 183 6.57 22.21 -3.63
C GLY A 183 5.86 21.08 -2.87
N THR A 184 5.05 20.28 -3.55
CA THR A 184 4.26 19.20 -2.95
C THR A 184 5.10 17.93 -2.78
N THR A 185 4.89 17.22 -1.67
CA THR A 185 5.54 15.94 -1.42
C THR A 185 4.69 14.77 -1.93
N ALA A 186 5.36 13.74 -2.44
CA ALA A 186 4.75 12.46 -2.75
C ALA A 186 4.26 11.80 -1.46
N TYR A 187 3.01 11.34 -1.45
CA TYR A 187 2.42 10.71 -0.26
C TYR A 187 1.94 9.29 -0.52
N MET A 188 1.39 9.01 -1.70
CA MET A 188 0.77 7.72 -2.00
C MET A 188 1.31 7.10 -3.28
N LEU A 189 1.61 5.81 -3.23
CA LEU A 189 1.89 4.97 -4.38
C LEU A 189 0.79 3.92 -4.51
N ILE A 190 0.06 3.94 -5.61
CA ILE A 190 -1.02 3.01 -5.92
C ILE A 190 -0.54 2.05 -7.02
N ILE A 191 -0.79 0.76 -6.83
CA ILE A 191 -0.45 -0.31 -7.78
C ILE A 191 -1.72 -1.11 -8.08
N ASP A 192 -2.23 -1.03 -9.32
CA ASP A 192 -3.47 -1.69 -9.74
C ASP A 192 -3.27 -2.56 -11.00
N SER A 193 -3.13 -3.88 -10.93
CA SER A 193 -3.00 -4.73 -9.74
C SER A 193 -1.63 -5.40 -9.69
N ILE A 194 -1.08 -5.64 -8.49
CA ILE A 194 0.27 -6.22 -8.33
C ILE A 194 0.40 -7.62 -8.97
N GLY A 195 -0.74 -8.30 -9.16
CA GLY A 195 -0.82 -9.63 -9.72
C GLY A 195 -0.86 -9.70 -11.25
N ALA A 196 -0.91 -8.56 -11.96
CA ALA A 196 -1.19 -8.49 -13.40
C ALA A 196 -0.29 -9.42 -14.23
N PHE A 197 1.01 -9.46 -13.93
CA PHE A 197 2.00 -10.19 -14.73
C PHE A 197 2.37 -11.57 -14.16
N TYR A 198 1.75 -11.98 -13.05
CA TYR A 198 2.11 -13.21 -12.33
C TYR A 198 2.17 -14.44 -13.23
N TRP A 199 1.13 -14.67 -14.03
CA TRP A 199 1.03 -15.88 -14.86
C TRP A 199 2.05 -15.89 -15.99
N MET A 200 2.35 -14.72 -16.57
CA MET A 200 3.37 -14.61 -17.61
C MET A 200 4.77 -14.83 -17.03
N ASP A 201 5.10 -14.18 -15.93
CA ASP A 201 6.41 -14.30 -15.28
C ASP A 201 6.67 -15.72 -14.75
N ARG A 202 5.62 -16.40 -14.30
CA ARG A 202 5.69 -17.81 -13.89
C ARG A 202 6.02 -18.72 -15.08
N ALA A 203 5.44 -18.48 -16.26
CA ALA A 203 5.72 -19.28 -17.45
C ALA A 203 7.15 -19.06 -17.99
N LEU A 204 7.75 -17.88 -17.79
CA LEU A 204 9.15 -17.63 -18.16
C LEU A 204 10.14 -18.52 -17.40
N SER A 205 9.78 -18.93 -16.18
CA SER A 205 10.63 -19.76 -15.32
C SER A 205 10.77 -21.20 -15.83
N SER A 206 9.79 -21.72 -16.58
CA SER A 206 9.83 -23.08 -17.14
C SER A 206 10.68 -23.21 -18.40
N SER A 207 11.03 -22.10 -19.05
CA SER A 207 11.75 -22.11 -20.34
C SER A 207 13.26 -22.05 -20.21
N SER A 208 13.81 -21.88 -19.00
CA SER A 208 15.25 -21.68 -18.78
C SER A 208 16.07 -22.97 -18.52
N ALA A 209 15.54 -24.14 -18.85
CA ALA A 209 16.16 -25.43 -18.55
C ALA A 209 17.40 -25.80 -19.39
N GLY A 210 17.97 -24.88 -20.18
CA GLY A 210 18.95 -25.25 -21.22
C GLY A 210 20.21 -24.41 -21.41
N THR A 211 20.47 -23.32 -20.67
CA THR A 211 21.71 -22.53 -20.90
C THR A 211 22.37 -22.05 -19.60
N ASN A 212 23.65 -22.42 -19.46
CA ASN A 212 24.48 -22.19 -18.28
C ASN A 212 24.82 -20.69 -18.08
N ASN A 213 24.94 -20.28 -16.81
CA ASN A 213 25.54 -19.04 -16.27
C ASN A 213 24.72 -17.72 -16.18
N ARG A 214 23.46 -17.64 -16.62
CA ARG A 214 22.60 -16.49 -16.25
C ARG A 214 21.68 -16.89 -15.10
N LYS A 215 21.56 -16.03 -14.07
CA LYS A 215 20.48 -16.15 -13.07
C LYS A 215 19.17 -16.26 -13.85
N SER A 216 18.49 -17.39 -13.76
CA SER A 216 17.23 -17.60 -14.47
C SER A 216 16.24 -16.52 -14.05
N LEU A 217 15.54 -15.94 -15.03
CA LEU A 217 14.48 -14.96 -14.81
C LEU A 217 13.29 -15.70 -14.20
N SER A 218 13.35 -15.89 -12.89
CA SER A 218 12.27 -16.53 -12.13
C SER A 218 11.30 -15.49 -11.62
N LEU A 219 10.02 -15.88 -11.48
CA LEU A 219 8.99 -15.07 -10.82
C LEU A 219 9.47 -14.54 -9.45
N GLN A 220 10.19 -15.38 -8.71
CA GLN A 220 10.80 -15.04 -7.42
C GLN A 220 11.78 -13.87 -7.57
N THR A 221 12.72 -13.96 -8.51
CA THR A 221 13.75 -12.93 -8.72
C THR A 221 13.15 -11.60 -9.17
N ILE A 222 12.13 -11.65 -10.04
CA ILE A 222 11.42 -10.45 -10.51
C ILE A 222 10.68 -9.77 -9.35
N THR A 223 9.93 -10.55 -8.58
CA THR A 223 9.18 -10.03 -7.41
C THR A 223 10.12 -9.48 -6.35
N GLU A 224 11.25 -10.14 -6.09
CA GLU A 224 12.31 -9.64 -5.19
C GLU A 224 12.89 -8.31 -5.67
N ALA A 225 13.14 -8.16 -6.98
CA ALA A 225 13.65 -6.92 -7.54
C ALA A 225 12.63 -5.78 -7.39
N ILE A 226 11.35 -6.05 -7.66
CA ILE A 226 10.25 -5.10 -7.48
C ILE A 226 10.14 -4.67 -6.02
N VAL A 227 10.03 -5.62 -5.07
CA VAL A 227 9.90 -5.32 -3.64
C VAL A 227 11.11 -4.54 -3.13
N ARG A 228 12.32 -4.93 -3.53
CA ARG A 228 13.56 -4.22 -3.16
C ARG A 228 13.55 -2.78 -3.67
N GLU A 229 13.06 -2.55 -4.88
CA GLU A 229 12.99 -1.21 -5.45
C GLU A 229 11.94 -0.35 -4.73
N ILE A 230 10.75 -0.90 -4.42
CA ILE A 230 9.75 -0.20 -3.61
C ILE A 230 10.31 0.12 -2.22
N GLN A 231 11.00 -0.82 -1.57
CA GLN A 231 11.62 -0.59 -0.26
C GLN A 231 12.65 0.55 -0.29
N ARG A 232 13.54 0.57 -1.29
CA ARG A 232 14.49 1.68 -1.48
C ARG A 232 13.78 3.00 -1.69
N LEU A 233 12.74 3.00 -2.50
CA LEU A 233 11.95 4.20 -2.74
C LEU A 233 11.31 4.71 -1.44
N LEU A 234 10.75 3.83 -0.61
CA LEU A 234 10.12 4.17 0.67
C LEU A 234 11.12 4.63 1.75
N GLN A 235 12.39 4.21 1.66
CA GLN A 235 13.45 4.71 2.54
C GLN A 235 13.78 6.18 2.27
N VAL A 236 13.75 6.59 1.00
CA VAL A 236 14.07 7.97 0.59
C VAL A 236 12.84 8.86 0.60
N HIS A 237 11.71 8.33 0.14
CA HIS A 237 10.42 9.01 0.01
C HIS A 237 9.35 8.21 0.75
N PRO A 238 9.15 8.46 2.06
CA PRO A 238 8.15 7.76 2.84
C PRO A 238 6.74 7.99 2.26
N MET A 239 6.13 6.92 1.73
CA MET A 239 4.79 6.95 1.13
C MET A 239 3.92 5.82 1.67
N LEU A 240 2.60 5.99 1.58
CA LEU A 240 1.63 4.92 1.77
C LEU A 240 1.50 4.15 0.46
N VAL A 241 1.73 2.84 0.49
CA VAL A 241 1.56 1.97 -0.69
C VAL A 241 0.21 1.28 -0.61
N LEU A 242 -0.62 1.43 -1.64
CA LEU A 242 -1.87 0.68 -1.82
C LEU A 242 -1.74 -0.22 -3.04
N ALA A 243 -1.94 -1.52 -2.88
CA ALA A 243 -1.86 -2.47 -3.98
C ALA A 243 -3.15 -3.29 -4.08
N ALA A 244 -3.80 -3.29 -5.24
CA ALA A 244 -4.88 -4.22 -5.51
C ALA A 244 -4.32 -5.59 -5.87
N LYS A 245 -5.03 -6.65 -5.46
CA LYS A 245 -4.74 -8.03 -5.85
C LYS A 245 -6.03 -8.82 -6.08
N SER A 246 -6.06 -9.67 -7.11
CA SER A 246 -7.16 -10.62 -7.24
C SER A 246 -7.05 -11.72 -6.17
N ALA A 247 -8.18 -12.21 -5.65
CA ALA A 247 -8.18 -13.35 -4.76
C ALA A 247 -8.64 -14.60 -5.53
N THR A 248 -7.81 -15.64 -5.54
CA THR A 248 -8.23 -16.98 -6.00
C THR A 248 -8.85 -17.71 -4.82
N PHE A 249 -10.17 -17.88 -4.84
CA PHE A 249 -10.83 -18.75 -3.89
C PHE A 249 -10.69 -20.19 -4.34
N GLY A 250 -10.17 -21.05 -3.46
CA GLY A 250 -10.24 -22.48 -3.67
C GLY A 250 -11.69 -22.90 -3.50
N ASP A 251 -12.40 -23.13 -4.61
CA ASP A 251 -13.68 -23.79 -4.57
C ASP A 251 -13.43 -25.26 -4.20
N LYS A 252 -13.79 -25.66 -2.98
CA LYS A 252 -13.88 -27.09 -2.65
C LYS A 252 -15.04 -27.77 -3.38
N GLN A 253 -15.82 -27.03 -4.18
CA GLN A 253 -16.95 -27.56 -4.94
C GLN A 253 -16.62 -27.92 -6.40
N SER A 254 -15.40 -27.69 -6.88
CA SER A 254 -14.99 -28.08 -8.24
C SER A 254 -13.62 -28.78 -8.28
N ALA A 255 -13.36 -29.66 -7.30
CA ALA A 255 -12.29 -30.64 -7.39
C ALA A 255 -12.84 -31.99 -7.88
N SER A 256 -13.50 -31.99 -9.04
CA SER A 256 -13.44 -33.15 -9.92
C SER A 256 -12.20 -32.97 -10.82
N GLU A 257 -11.02 -32.97 -10.18
CA GLU A 257 -9.80 -33.24 -10.94
C GLU A 257 -9.93 -34.65 -11.48
N VAL A 258 -9.84 -34.75 -12.80
CA VAL A 258 -9.78 -35.98 -13.58
C VAL A 258 -8.77 -36.93 -12.92
N MET A 259 -9.29 -37.88 -12.15
CA MET A 259 -8.53 -38.98 -11.57
C MET A 259 -8.08 -39.86 -12.74
N ARG A 260 -6.83 -39.70 -13.16
CA ARG A 260 -6.16 -40.72 -13.98
C ARG A 260 -6.09 -41.99 -13.11
N ASN A 261 -6.91 -42.96 -13.49
CA ASN A 261 -6.92 -44.32 -12.95
C ASN A 261 -5.51 -44.87 -12.69
N SER A 262 -5.25 -45.26 -11.44
CA SER A 262 -4.55 -46.50 -11.14
C SER A 262 -5.22 -47.12 -9.91
N GLY A 263 -5.63 -48.38 -10.04
CA GLY A 263 -6.68 -48.97 -9.23
C GLY A 263 -6.27 -49.45 -7.85
N LYS A 264 -7.26 -49.53 -6.96
CA LYS A 264 -7.62 -50.71 -6.16
C LYS A 264 -8.87 -50.37 -5.34
N TRP A 265 -9.90 -51.21 -5.47
CA TRP A 265 -11.14 -51.15 -4.70
C TRP A 265 -10.92 -51.80 -3.33
N ALA A 266 -11.40 -51.16 -2.27
CA ALA A 266 -11.89 -51.83 -1.05
C ALA A 266 -12.73 -50.86 -0.20
N ASP A 267 -14.01 -51.20 -0.13
CA ASP A 267 -15.04 -51.07 0.91
C ASP A 267 -15.43 -49.76 1.61
N GLU A 268 -16.76 -49.65 1.70
CA GLU A 268 -17.61 -48.65 2.34
C GLU A 268 -17.52 -48.68 3.87
N GLN A 269 -17.64 -47.49 4.48
CA GLN A 269 -18.63 -47.12 5.52
C GLN A 269 -18.06 -46.00 6.41
N SER A 270 -18.65 -44.81 6.36
CA SER A 270 -19.07 -44.09 7.58
C SER A 270 -19.86 -42.83 7.25
N LEU A 271 -20.98 -42.76 7.96
CA LEU A 271 -22.01 -41.74 8.02
C LEU A 271 -21.47 -40.38 8.50
N ASP A 272 -22.09 -39.32 7.96
CA ASP A 272 -22.43 -38.03 8.59
C ASP A 272 -21.52 -37.47 9.71
N SER A 273 -20.95 -36.30 9.43
CA SER A 273 -20.86 -35.24 10.45
C SER A 273 -20.81 -33.86 9.82
N CYS A 274 -21.87 -33.09 10.11
CA CYS A 274 -22.06 -31.69 9.80
C CYS A 274 -20.99 -30.85 10.53
N GLY A 275 -19.99 -30.35 9.81
CA GLY A 275 -18.99 -29.41 10.34
C GLY A 275 -19.36 -27.95 10.03
N PRO A 276 -18.99 -26.98 10.89
CA PRO A 276 -19.30 -25.57 10.68
C PRO A 276 -18.62 -25.06 9.42
N ARG A 277 -19.34 -24.23 8.64
CA ARG A 277 -18.91 -23.61 7.37
C ARG A 277 -17.40 -23.37 7.32
N SER A 278 -16.69 -24.27 6.63
CA SER A 278 -15.25 -24.22 6.41
C SER A 278 -14.89 -22.84 5.85
N VAL A 279 -14.20 -22.04 6.66
CA VAL A 279 -13.52 -20.81 6.24
C VAL A 279 -12.79 -21.13 4.93
N MET A 280 -13.30 -20.64 3.79
CA MET A 280 -12.67 -20.82 2.49
C MET A 280 -11.25 -20.30 2.61
N SER A 281 -10.27 -21.21 2.56
CA SER A 281 -8.87 -20.88 2.70
C SER A 281 -8.45 -20.06 1.47
N HIS A 282 -8.31 -18.75 1.65
CA HIS A 282 -7.70 -17.88 0.66
C HIS A 282 -6.28 -18.41 0.37
N LYS A 283 -6.04 -18.93 -0.83
CA LYS A 283 -4.70 -19.34 -1.26
C LYS A 283 -4.01 -18.14 -1.88
N ASP A 284 -2.93 -17.69 -1.25
CA ASP A 284 -2.12 -16.61 -1.80
C ASP A 284 -1.19 -17.17 -2.88
N TYR A 285 -1.28 -16.60 -4.09
CA TYR A 285 -0.42 -17.01 -5.21
C TYR A 285 0.86 -16.17 -5.30
N MET A 286 0.92 -15.02 -4.63
CA MET A 286 2.09 -14.13 -4.70
C MET A 286 3.29 -14.75 -3.99
N PRO A 287 4.53 -14.51 -4.45
CA PRO A 287 5.73 -14.98 -3.76
C PRO A 287 5.83 -14.48 -2.30
N SER A 288 6.50 -15.26 -1.45
CA SER A 288 6.64 -14.98 -0.01
C SER A 288 7.23 -13.60 0.28
N VAL A 289 8.14 -13.13 -0.58
CA VAL A 289 8.79 -11.82 -0.43
C VAL A 289 7.77 -10.68 -0.51
N TRP A 290 6.79 -10.76 -1.40
CA TRP A 290 5.67 -9.82 -1.44
C TRP A 290 4.79 -9.97 -0.20
N GLN A 291 4.44 -11.21 0.17
CA GLN A 291 3.57 -11.47 1.32
C GLN A 291 4.15 -10.93 2.64
N SER A 292 5.46 -11.04 2.85
CA SER A 292 6.18 -10.51 4.02
C SER A 292 6.37 -8.99 3.99
N PHE A 293 6.32 -8.39 2.80
CA PHE A 293 6.46 -6.96 2.61
C PHE A 293 5.16 -6.19 2.91
N VAL A 294 4.01 -6.82 2.65
CA VAL A 294 2.69 -6.28 2.98
C VAL A 294 2.54 -6.18 4.49
N THR A 295 2.27 -4.97 4.99
CA THR A 295 2.02 -4.75 6.42
C THR A 295 0.55 -4.94 6.77
N HIS A 296 -0.34 -4.54 5.87
CA HIS A 296 -1.79 -4.65 6.05
C HIS A 296 -2.44 -5.37 4.88
N ARG A 297 -3.33 -6.30 5.16
CA ARG A 297 -4.07 -7.04 4.14
C ARG A 297 -5.55 -7.00 4.45
N VAL A 298 -6.33 -6.46 3.53
CA VAL A 298 -7.80 -6.46 3.59
C VAL A 298 -8.34 -7.33 2.46
N LEU A 299 -9.29 -8.19 2.80
CA LEU A 299 -10.01 -9.04 1.86
C LEU A 299 -11.42 -8.49 1.66
N LEU A 300 -11.73 -8.11 0.44
CA LEU A 300 -13.04 -7.66 -0.01
C LEU A 300 -13.80 -8.86 -0.58
N ARG A 301 -15.08 -8.94 -0.26
CA ARG A 301 -16.02 -9.89 -0.88
C ARG A 301 -17.31 -9.17 -1.23
N PRO A 302 -17.93 -9.46 -2.39
CA PRO A 302 -19.31 -9.06 -2.61
C PRO A 302 -20.20 -9.73 -1.55
N SER A 303 -21.21 -9.01 -1.10
CA SER A 303 -22.19 -9.53 -0.17
C SER A 303 -23.40 -10.02 -0.96
N ASP A 304 -23.75 -11.29 -0.80
CA ASP A 304 -24.92 -11.90 -1.46
C ASP A 304 -26.25 -11.47 -0.80
N SER A 305 -26.20 -10.74 0.31
CA SER A 305 -27.42 -10.19 0.91
C SER A 305 -27.87 -8.97 0.11
N GLU A 306 -28.80 -9.20 -0.83
CA GLU A 306 -29.60 -8.12 -1.40
C GLU A 306 -30.23 -7.32 -0.25
N SER A 307 -29.73 -6.11 -0.01
CA SER A 307 -30.39 -5.21 0.92
C SER A 307 -31.76 -4.89 0.34
N LYS A 308 -32.83 -5.45 0.94
CA LYS A 308 -34.25 -5.32 0.53
C LYS A 308 -34.77 -3.88 0.33
N TYR A 309 -33.95 -2.86 0.60
CA TYR A 309 -34.32 -1.44 0.57
C TYR A 309 -33.54 -0.62 -0.45
N HIS A 310 -32.40 -1.11 -0.99
CA HIS A 310 -31.63 -0.41 -2.01
C HIS A 310 -31.00 -1.43 -2.97
N ASN A 311 -31.29 -1.28 -4.27
CA ASN A 311 -30.76 -2.10 -5.37
C ASN A 311 -29.26 -1.82 -5.62
N ARG A 312 -28.43 -1.95 -4.57
CA ARG A 312 -27.03 -1.49 -4.56
C ARG A 312 -26.10 -2.63 -4.14
N PRO A 313 -24.91 -2.74 -4.76
CA PRO A 313 -23.94 -3.76 -4.39
C PRO A 313 -23.41 -3.47 -2.99
N ALA A 314 -23.66 -4.41 -2.06
CA ALA A 314 -23.05 -4.41 -0.75
C ALA A 314 -21.78 -5.25 -0.77
N PHE A 315 -20.75 -4.81 -0.05
CA PHE A 315 -19.47 -5.49 0.06
C PHE A 315 -19.16 -5.75 1.52
N THR A 316 -18.55 -6.90 1.80
CA THR A 316 -18.02 -7.23 3.12
C THR A 316 -16.51 -7.19 3.10
N THR A 317 -15.92 -6.80 4.23
CA THR A 317 -14.48 -6.67 4.38
C THR A 317 -14.00 -7.43 5.59
N GLN A 318 -12.82 -8.02 5.43
CA GLN A 318 -12.14 -8.74 6.50
C GLN A 318 -10.67 -8.37 6.49
N TRP A 319 -10.16 -7.86 7.61
CA TRP A 319 -8.74 -7.61 7.77
C TRP A 319 -8.03 -8.92 8.10
N LEU A 320 -7.12 -9.34 7.23
CA LEU A 320 -6.28 -10.52 7.40
C LEU A 320 -4.97 -10.19 8.13
N SER A 321 -4.48 -8.95 7.96
CA SER A 321 -3.29 -8.44 8.65
C SER A 321 -3.45 -6.93 8.91
N PRO A 322 -3.26 -6.45 10.15
CA PRO A 322 -3.43 -7.22 11.37
C PRO A 322 -4.85 -7.84 11.42
N PRO A 323 -5.04 -9.04 11.98
CA PRO A 323 -6.36 -9.65 12.05
C PRO A 323 -7.24 -8.81 12.98
N LEU A 324 -8.37 -8.34 12.45
CA LEU A 324 -9.41 -7.66 13.25
C LEU A 324 -10.61 -8.58 13.41
N THR A 325 -11.25 -8.54 14.58
CA THR A 325 -12.37 -9.42 14.94
C THR A 325 -13.70 -9.03 14.29
N PHE A 326 -13.77 -7.87 13.65
CA PHE A 326 -14.98 -7.38 13.00
C PHE A 326 -14.90 -7.48 11.48
N SER A 327 -16.01 -7.84 10.87
CA SER A 327 -16.25 -7.73 9.43
C SER A 327 -17.18 -6.55 9.18
N ASP A 328 -16.75 -5.58 8.38
CA ASP A 328 -17.59 -4.44 8.03
C ASP A 328 -18.29 -4.68 6.68
N GLY A 329 -19.59 -4.40 6.66
CA GLY A 329 -20.36 -4.21 5.43
C GLY A 329 -20.29 -2.75 4.99
N PHE A 330 -20.05 -2.50 3.71
CA PHE A 330 -20.11 -1.16 3.13
C PHE A 330 -20.79 -1.19 1.77
N THR A 331 -21.52 -0.13 1.46
CA THR A 331 -22.05 0.12 0.13
C THR A 331 -21.19 1.15 -0.56
N ILE A 332 -20.99 0.95 -1.84
CA ILE A 332 -20.30 1.93 -2.67
C ILE A 332 -21.37 2.80 -3.34
N HIS A 333 -21.18 4.10 -3.26
CA HIS A 333 -21.94 5.05 -4.04
C HIS A 333 -21.21 5.24 -5.37
N ASP A 334 -21.82 4.78 -6.46
CA ASP A 334 -21.43 5.25 -7.78
C ASP A 334 -21.74 6.75 -7.86
N VAL A 335 -20.78 7.49 -8.37
CA VAL A 335 -20.94 8.89 -8.77
C VAL A 335 -21.44 8.92 -10.20
#